data_AF-A0A101LPJ7-F1
#
_entry.id   AF-A0A101LPJ7-F1
#
_cell.length_a   1.000
_cell.length_b   1.000
_cell.length_c   1.000
_cell.angle_alpha   90.00
_cell.angle_beta   90.00
_cell.angle_gamma   90.00
#
_symmetry.space_group_name_H-M   'P 1'
#
loop_
_entity.id
_entity.type
_entity.pdbx_description
1 polymer ?
#
loop_
_entity_poly.entity_id
_entity_poly.type
_entity_poly.pdbx_seq_one_letter_code
_entity_poly.pdbx_strand_id
1 'polypeptide(L)'
;MDSRPVVHLFSALAPSTKTLGPSAEAVRALAARGRGQRIARTTRQLLALGHRRIMLVSGPERDALLTNADLYGHCQVMLAEGLPLLPRLELEAAIEPVWPELATLLDEVAPTALLCSRDTLVAGLEAAVRRHAGLAGLVIVGPGSGAAGLVTSRH
;
A
#
# COMPACT_ATOMS: atom_id res chain seq x y z
N MET A 1 -3.18 -42.78 -67.68
CA MET A 1 -3.28 -41.30 -67.64
C MET A 1 -4.75 -40.98 -67.88
N ASP A 2 -5.51 -40.26 -67.06
CA ASP A 2 -5.15 -39.09 -66.29
C ASP A 2 -6.12 -38.87 -65.10
N SER A 3 -5.52 -38.68 -63.93
CA SER A 3 -5.83 -37.76 -62.82
C SER A 3 -7.28 -37.27 -62.59
N ARG A 4 -7.98 -37.89 -61.63
CA ARG A 4 -9.15 -37.30 -60.95
C ARG A 4 -8.66 -36.27 -59.92
N PRO A 5 -9.30 -35.08 -59.77
CA PRO A 5 -8.90 -34.15 -58.74
C PRO A 5 -9.38 -34.65 -57.37
N VAL A 6 -8.43 -34.88 -56.46
CA VAL A 6 -8.73 -35.11 -55.04
C VAL A 6 -9.02 -33.76 -54.41
N VAL A 7 -10.28 -33.54 -54.03
CA VAL A 7 -10.68 -32.37 -53.25
C VAL A 7 -10.16 -32.57 -51.82
N HIS A 8 -9.02 -31.97 -51.50
CA HIS A 8 -8.53 -31.88 -50.13
C HIS A 8 -9.23 -30.72 -49.39
N LEU A 9 -10.47 -30.95 -48.96
CA LEU A 9 -11.21 -30.02 -48.11
C LEU A 9 -10.93 -30.28 -46.63
N PHE A 10 -9.69 -30.11 -46.19
CA PHE A 10 -9.37 -29.95 -44.78
C PHE A 10 -8.23 -28.93 -44.66
N SER A 11 -8.54 -27.68 -44.99
CA SER A 11 -7.75 -26.55 -44.49
C SER A 11 -7.93 -26.54 -42.98
N ALA A 12 -6.91 -27.04 -42.29
CA ALA A 12 -6.83 -27.09 -40.85
C ALA A 12 -7.08 -25.67 -40.28
N LEU A 13 -8.29 -25.44 -39.80
CA LEU A 13 -8.55 -24.49 -38.74
C LEU A 13 -7.85 -25.04 -37.50
N ALA A 14 -6.53 -24.89 -37.44
CA ALA A 14 -5.83 -24.98 -36.17
C ALA A 14 -6.48 -23.90 -35.30
N PRO A 15 -7.13 -24.23 -34.17
CA PRO A 15 -7.52 -23.20 -33.23
C PRO A 15 -6.21 -22.55 -32.81
N SER A 16 -6.00 -21.32 -33.25
CA SER A 16 -4.94 -20.49 -32.72
C SER A 16 -5.27 -20.36 -31.23
N THR A 17 -4.69 -21.20 -30.40
CA THR A 17 -4.79 -21.12 -28.95
C THR A 17 -4.01 -19.89 -28.55
N LYS A 18 -4.60 -18.72 -28.80
CA LYS A 18 -4.14 -17.46 -28.25
C LYS A 18 -4.24 -17.64 -26.75
N THR A 19 -3.12 -17.85 -26.10
CA THR A 19 -3.03 -17.87 -24.65
C THR A 19 -3.65 -16.56 -24.16
N LEU A 20 -4.86 -16.62 -23.60
CA LEU A 20 -5.56 -15.47 -23.02
C LEU A 20 -4.89 -15.17 -21.69
N GLY A 21 -3.71 -14.55 -21.76
CA GLY A 21 -3.08 -13.94 -20.60
C GLY A 21 -3.96 -12.81 -20.07
N PRO A 22 -3.97 -12.55 -18.76
CA PRO A 22 -4.71 -11.42 -18.21
C PRO A 22 -4.18 -10.12 -18.84
N SER A 23 -5.08 -9.21 -19.17
CA SER A 23 -4.69 -7.89 -19.67
C SER A 23 -3.83 -7.15 -18.65
N ALA A 24 -2.95 -6.27 -19.10
CA ALA A 24 -2.16 -5.42 -18.21
C ALA A 24 -3.05 -4.63 -17.23
N GLU A 25 -4.23 -4.22 -17.68
CA GLU A 25 -5.24 -3.56 -16.85
C GLU A 25 -5.79 -4.47 -15.75
N ALA A 26 -6.14 -5.73 -16.08
CA ALA A 26 -6.61 -6.70 -15.10
C ALA A 26 -5.55 -6.99 -14.03
N VAL A 27 -4.28 -7.11 -14.44
CA VAL A 27 -3.15 -7.29 -13.51
C VAL A 27 -3.00 -6.06 -12.60
N ARG A 28 -3.09 -4.84 -13.14
CA ARG A 28 -3.03 -3.59 -12.36
C ARG A 28 -4.19 -3.46 -11.38
N ALA A 29 -5.42 -3.77 -11.80
CA ALA A 29 -6.59 -3.76 -10.93
C ALA A 29 -6.47 -4.77 -9.79
N LEU A 30 -5.95 -5.97 -10.08
CA LEU A 30 -5.68 -6.99 -9.07
C LEU A 30 -4.61 -6.52 -8.08
N ALA A 31 -3.52 -5.90 -8.57
CA ALA A 31 -2.47 -5.35 -7.72
C ALA A 31 -2.99 -4.24 -6.80
N ALA A 32 -3.82 -3.33 -7.33
CA ALA A 32 -4.47 -2.27 -6.58
C ALA A 32 -5.36 -2.85 -5.47
N ARG A 33 -6.22 -3.81 -5.80
CA ARG A 33 -7.05 -4.51 -4.80
C ARG A 33 -6.20 -5.15 -3.70
N GLY A 34 -5.11 -5.83 -4.08
CA GLY A 34 -4.19 -6.45 -3.13
C GLY A 34 -3.51 -5.44 -2.19
N ARG A 35 -3.11 -4.26 -2.72
CA ARG A 35 -2.56 -3.16 -1.92
C ARG A 35 -3.58 -2.63 -0.91
N GLY A 36 -4.79 -2.27 -1.37
CA GLY A 36 -5.85 -1.79 -0.48
C GLY A 36 -6.24 -2.79 0.59
N GLN A 37 -6.29 -4.09 0.27
CA GLN A 37 -6.55 -5.14 1.25
C GLN A 37 -5.45 -5.25 2.32
N ARG A 38 -4.18 -5.11 1.95
CA ARG A 38 -3.06 -5.09 2.90
C ARG A 38 -3.16 -3.89 3.84
N ILE A 39 -3.36 -2.68 3.30
CA ILE A 39 -3.50 -1.47 4.11
C ILE A 39 -4.70 -1.55 5.04
N ALA A 40 -5.84 -2.04 4.57
CA ALA A 40 -7.02 -2.26 5.41
C ALA A 40 -6.72 -3.24 6.56
N ARG A 41 -6.03 -4.35 6.27
CA ARG A 41 -5.64 -5.33 7.28
C ARG A 41 -4.73 -4.69 8.34
N THR A 42 -3.68 -3.98 7.93
CA THR A 42 -2.75 -3.33 8.85
C THR A 42 -3.43 -2.23 9.66
N THR A 43 -4.34 -1.48 9.05
CA THR A 43 -5.16 -0.49 9.78
C THR A 43 -5.96 -1.17 10.89
N ARG A 44 -6.66 -2.29 10.60
CA ARG A 44 -7.40 -3.04 11.64
C ARG A 44 -6.48 -3.57 12.75
N GLN A 45 -5.26 -3.99 12.42
CA GLN A 45 -4.30 -4.45 13.41
C GLN A 45 -3.89 -3.31 14.35
N LEU A 46 -3.61 -2.12 13.81
CA LEU A 46 -3.35 -0.93 14.62
C LEU A 46 -4.54 -0.55 15.51
N LEU A 47 -5.77 -0.63 14.98
CA LEU A 47 -6.98 -0.41 15.78
C LEU A 47 -7.12 -1.43 16.92
N ALA A 48 -6.82 -2.71 16.66
CA ALA A 48 -6.86 -3.77 17.66
C ALA A 48 -5.79 -3.57 18.77
N LEU A 49 -4.68 -2.89 18.45
CA LEU A 49 -3.67 -2.46 19.42
C LEU A 49 -4.04 -1.17 20.17
N GLY A 50 -5.20 -0.57 19.86
CA GLY A 50 -5.72 0.61 20.56
C GLY A 50 -5.39 1.94 19.88
N HIS A 51 -4.68 1.96 18.75
CA HIS A 51 -4.44 3.20 18.02
C HIS A 51 -5.74 3.69 17.39
N ARG A 52 -6.11 4.95 17.61
CA ARG A 52 -7.33 5.56 17.06
C ARG A 52 -7.07 6.76 16.14
N ARG A 53 -5.83 7.26 16.16
CA ARG A 53 -5.34 8.34 15.29
C ARG A 53 -4.21 7.76 14.45
N ILE A 54 -4.55 7.27 13.27
CA ILE A 54 -3.61 6.59 12.37
C ILE A 54 -3.47 7.47 11.13
N MET A 55 -2.23 7.87 10.83
CA MET A 55 -1.92 8.65 9.62
C MET A 55 -1.34 7.72 8.56
N LEU A 56 -1.88 7.77 7.35
CA LEU A 56 -1.33 7.06 6.20
C LEU A 56 -0.16 7.85 5.62
N VAL A 57 1.00 7.21 5.51
CA VAL A 57 2.21 7.76 4.87
C VAL A 57 2.47 7.02 3.58
N SER A 58 2.31 7.73 2.47
CA SER A 58 2.69 7.28 1.14
C SER A 58 4.04 7.86 0.76
N GLY A 59 4.64 7.38 -0.31
CA GLY A 59 5.64 8.19 -1.00
C GLY A 59 5.35 8.21 -2.49
N PRO A 60 6.27 8.77 -3.29
CA PRO A 60 6.02 9.02 -4.70
C PRO A 60 5.62 7.72 -5.42
N GLU A 61 4.44 7.75 -6.02
CA GLU A 61 3.86 6.66 -6.82
C GLU A 61 3.16 7.29 -8.02
N ARG A 62 3.59 6.88 -9.22
CA ARG A 62 3.05 7.43 -10.48
C ARG A 62 1.71 6.79 -10.83
N ASP A 63 1.47 5.58 -10.35
CA ASP A 63 0.21 4.89 -10.58
C ASP A 63 -0.84 5.33 -9.54
N ALA A 64 -1.65 6.32 -9.92
CA ALA A 64 -2.74 6.83 -9.09
C ALA A 64 -3.71 5.74 -8.63
N LEU A 65 -3.89 4.65 -9.41
CA LEU A 65 -4.76 3.54 -9.00
C LEU A 65 -4.22 2.83 -7.76
N LEU A 66 -2.90 2.66 -7.68
CA LEU A 66 -2.26 2.00 -6.55
C LEU A 66 -2.28 2.90 -5.31
N THR A 67 -1.97 4.18 -5.47
CA THR A 67 -2.02 5.18 -4.40
C THR A 67 -3.43 5.33 -3.83
N ASN A 68 -4.44 5.40 -4.69
CA ASN A 68 -5.83 5.47 -4.27
C ASN A 68 -6.28 4.19 -3.58
N ALA A 69 -5.79 3.02 -4.01
CA ALA A 69 -6.13 1.77 -3.34
C ALA A 69 -5.59 1.72 -1.91
N ASP A 70 -4.37 2.19 -1.66
CA ASP A 70 -3.82 2.33 -0.30
C ASP A 70 -4.72 3.24 0.55
N LEU A 71 -5.04 4.43 0.04
CA LEU A 71 -5.91 5.38 0.72
C LEU A 71 -7.30 4.80 1.01
N TYR A 72 -7.96 4.19 0.04
CA TYR A 72 -9.28 3.62 0.21
C TYR A 72 -9.30 2.45 1.19
N GLY A 73 -8.25 1.61 1.20
CA GLY A 73 -8.12 0.53 2.17
C GLY A 73 -8.08 1.05 3.60
N HIS A 74 -7.31 2.11 3.84
CA HIS A 74 -7.22 2.77 5.14
C HIS A 74 -8.53 3.46 5.54
N CYS A 75 -9.06 4.33 4.66
CA CYS A 75 -10.26 5.12 4.94
C CYS A 75 -11.49 4.24 5.21
N GLN A 76 -11.67 3.15 4.45
CA GLN A 76 -12.80 2.25 4.67
C GLN A 76 -12.82 1.69 6.09
N VAL A 77 -11.65 1.33 6.64
CA VAL A 77 -11.55 0.79 8.00
C VAL A 77 -11.78 1.89 9.05
N MET A 78 -11.15 3.04 8.89
CA MET A 78 -11.33 4.15 9.83
C MET A 78 -12.77 4.64 9.89
N LEU A 79 -13.42 4.81 8.73
CA LEU A 79 -14.81 5.25 8.64
C LEU A 79 -15.79 4.21 9.19
N ALA A 80 -15.57 2.92 8.94
CA ALA A 80 -16.41 1.85 9.49
C ALA A 80 -16.40 1.83 11.03
N GLU A 81 -15.32 2.30 11.64
CA GLU A 81 -15.13 2.39 13.09
C GLU A 81 -15.49 3.77 13.66
N GLY A 82 -15.98 4.70 12.82
CA GLY A 82 -16.34 6.05 13.23
C GLY A 82 -15.14 6.92 13.65
N LEU A 83 -13.94 6.60 13.16
CA LEU A 83 -12.70 7.27 13.53
C LEU A 83 -12.32 8.39 12.53
N PRO A 84 -11.56 9.41 12.97
CA PRO A 84 -11.19 10.52 12.11
C PRO A 84 -10.24 10.09 11.00
N LEU A 85 -10.44 10.64 9.81
CA LEU A 85 -9.48 10.58 8.72
C LEU A 85 -8.44 11.67 8.89
N LEU A 86 -7.19 11.27 9.12
CA LEU A 86 -6.05 12.19 9.14
C LEU A 86 -5.57 12.48 7.71
N PRO A 87 -4.91 13.62 7.46
CA PRO A 87 -4.35 13.91 6.14
C PRO A 87 -3.37 12.80 5.73
N ARG A 88 -3.44 12.39 4.46
CA ARG A 88 -2.44 11.50 3.86
C ARG A 88 -1.14 12.29 3.72
N LEU A 89 -0.08 11.80 4.32
CA LEU A 89 1.25 12.37 4.18
C LEU A 89 1.97 11.69 3.01
N GLU A 90 2.58 12.48 2.14
CA GLU A 90 3.43 11.97 1.07
C GLU A 90 4.87 12.38 1.33
N LEU A 91 5.75 11.39 1.51
CA LEU A 91 7.18 11.60 1.79
C LEU A 91 8.06 10.95 0.74
N GLU A 92 9.11 11.66 0.37
CA GLU A 92 10.25 11.05 -0.31
C GLU A 92 11.08 10.20 0.66
N ALA A 93 11.97 9.37 0.12
CA ALA A 93 12.85 8.54 0.95
C ALA A 93 13.84 9.38 1.80
N ALA A 94 14.20 10.58 1.33
CA ALA A 94 15.02 11.53 2.07
C ALA A 94 14.13 12.40 2.97
N ILE A 95 14.00 12.01 4.24
CA ILE A 95 13.09 12.66 5.21
C ILE A 95 13.79 13.81 5.95
N GLU A 96 15.10 13.72 6.17
CA GLU A 96 15.87 14.69 6.96
C GLU A 96 15.67 16.15 6.51
N PRO A 97 15.70 16.49 5.19
CA PRO A 97 15.58 17.88 4.75
C PRO A 97 14.23 18.53 5.06
N VAL A 98 13.18 17.71 5.24
CA VAL A 98 11.79 18.17 5.47
C VAL A 98 11.34 17.89 6.91
N TRP A 99 12.29 17.51 7.79
CA TRP A 99 11.95 17.15 9.15
C TRP A 99 11.30 18.28 9.97
N PRO A 100 11.77 19.54 9.91
CA PRO A 100 11.15 20.62 10.69
C PRO A 100 9.66 20.80 10.38
N GLU A 101 9.29 20.76 9.10
CA GLU A 101 7.90 20.86 8.65
C GLU A 101 7.11 19.60 9.04
N LEU A 102 7.71 18.42 8.88
CA LEU A 102 7.11 17.15 9.28
C LEU A 102 6.85 17.10 10.80
N ALA A 103 7.80 17.53 11.62
CA ALA A 103 7.66 17.54 13.07
C ALA A 103 6.51 18.47 13.50
N THR A 104 6.42 19.66 12.91
CA THR A 104 5.32 20.60 13.16
C THR A 104 3.97 19.95 12.82
N LEU A 105 3.87 19.31 11.65
CA LEU A 105 2.65 18.60 11.25
C LEU A 105 2.31 17.44 12.19
N LEU A 106 3.31 16.66 12.63
CA LEU A 106 3.11 15.54 13.55
C LEU A 106 2.66 16.04 14.93
N ASP A 107 3.16 17.18 15.40
CA ASP A 107 2.71 17.79 16.65
C ASP A 107 1.28 18.34 16.55
N GLU A 108 0.94 19.00 15.44
CA GLU A 108 -0.41 19.54 15.19
C GLU A 108 -1.46 18.43 15.02
N VAL A 109 -1.13 17.41 14.22
CA VAL A 109 -2.05 16.31 13.94
C VAL A 109 -2.06 15.29 15.07
N ALA A 110 -0.96 15.17 15.84
CA ALA A 110 -0.79 14.21 16.92
C ALA A 110 -1.27 12.79 16.55
N PRO A 111 -0.73 12.16 15.48
CA PRO A 111 -1.03 10.76 15.20
C PRO A 111 -0.41 9.86 16.29
N THR A 112 -1.10 8.76 16.59
CA THR A 112 -0.58 7.72 17.50
C THR A 112 0.14 6.61 16.74
N ALA A 113 -0.09 6.50 15.43
CA ALA A 113 0.61 5.58 14.56
C ALA A 113 0.72 6.13 13.12
N LEU A 114 1.84 5.81 12.47
CA LEU A 114 2.09 6.03 11.05
C LEU A 114 2.01 4.69 10.31
N LEU A 115 1.08 4.58 9.38
CA LEU A 115 0.95 3.45 8.48
C LEU A 115 1.62 3.80 7.15
N CYS A 116 2.79 3.23 6.89
CA CYS A 116 3.51 3.41 5.64
C CYS A 116 2.94 2.50 4.54
N SER A 117 2.84 2.99 3.30
CA SER A 117 2.43 2.17 2.16
C SER A 117 3.55 1.28 1.60
N ARG A 118 4.80 1.52 2.02
CA ARG A 118 6.01 0.79 1.61
C ARG A 118 6.99 0.66 2.78
N ASP A 119 7.68 -0.47 2.87
CA ASP A 119 8.64 -0.72 3.95
C ASP A 119 9.86 0.22 3.90
N THR A 120 10.22 0.73 2.72
CA THR A 120 11.33 1.69 2.56
C THR A 120 11.10 3.00 3.31
N LEU A 121 9.83 3.41 3.50
CA LEU A 121 9.48 4.60 4.26
C LEU A 121 9.62 4.38 5.77
N VAL A 122 9.38 3.15 6.24
CA VAL A 122 9.48 2.78 7.65
C VAL A 122 10.89 3.03 8.15
N ALA A 123 11.89 2.47 7.47
CA ALA A 123 13.29 2.62 7.88
C ALA A 123 13.75 4.09 7.92
N GLY A 124 13.31 4.90 6.95
CA GLY A 124 13.60 6.33 6.92
C GLY A 124 12.95 7.08 8.09
N LEU A 125 11.65 6.85 8.31
CA LEU A 125 10.89 7.51 9.37
C LEU A 125 11.41 7.14 10.76
N GLU A 126 11.71 5.86 10.99
CA GLU A 126 12.28 5.42 12.26
C GLU A 126 13.65 6.04 12.51
N ALA A 127 14.50 6.13 11.47
CA ALA A 127 15.80 6.75 11.58
C ALA A 127 15.69 8.24 11.91
N ALA A 128 14.72 8.94 11.32
CA ALA A 128 14.44 10.33 11.63
C ALA A 128 13.88 10.46 13.06
N VAL A 129 12.80 9.76 13.41
CA VAL A 129 12.19 9.78 14.76
C VAL A 129 13.20 9.49 15.87
N ARG A 130 14.11 8.51 15.69
CA ARG A 130 15.15 8.21 16.70
C ARG A 130 16.08 9.39 16.99
N ARG A 131 16.27 10.32 16.05
CA ARG A 131 17.08 11.54 16.25
C ARG A 131 16.33 12.64 16.98
N HIS A 132 15.01 12.49 17.16
CA HIS A 132 14.13 13.51 17.71
C HIS A 132 13.28 12.94 18.87
N ALA A 133 13.75 13.15 20.09
CA ALA A 133 13.21 12.52 21.32
C ALA A 133 11.72 12.77 21.61
N GLY A 134 11.09 13.79 21.02
CA GLY A 134 9.68 14.14 21.24
C GLY A 134 8.66 13.14 20.69
N LEU A 135 9.08 12.18 19.84
CA LEU A 135 8.19 11.26 19.14
C LEU A 135 8.32 9.79 19.59
N ALA A 136 8.88 9.54 20.77
CA ALA A 136 9.14 8.19 21.28
C ALA A 136 7.89 7.30 21.42
N GLY A 137 6.69 7.89 21.50
CA GLY A 137 5.42 7.15 21.55
C GLY A 137 4.81 6.82 20.18
N LEU A 138 5.41 7.27 19.08
CA LEU A 138 4.85 7.12 17.73
C LEU A 138 5.17 5.73 17.16
N VAL A 139 4.13 4.95 16.86
CA VAL A 139 4.29 3.63 16.26
C VAL A 139 4.37 3.75 14.73
N ILE A 140 5.41 3.21 14.11
CA ILE A 140 5.60 3.22 12.65
C ILE A 140 5.47 1.80 12.12
N VAL A 141 4.64 1.60 11.09
CA VAL A 141 4.27 0.26 10.58
C VAL A 141 4.29 0.25 9.07
N GLY A 142 4.83 -0.82 8.47
CA GLY A 142 4.84 -1.04 7.02
C GLY A 142 3.72 -1.95 6.53
N PRO A 143 3.53 -2.09 5.21
CA PRO A 143 2.59 -3.04 4.65
C PRO A 143 3.02 -4.51 4.89
N GLY A 144 4.31 -4.76 5.12
CA GLY A 144 4.89 -6.10 5.31
C GLY A 144 4.95 -6.57 6.77
N SER A 145 4.73 -5.69 7.74
CA SER A 145 4.73 -6.08 9.15
C SER A 145 3.44 -6.87 9.47
N GLY A 146 3.51 -8.18 9.31
CA GLY A 146 2.50 -9.08 9.85
C GLY A 146 2.39 -8.93 11.38
N ALA A 147 1.36 -9.53 11.96
CA ALA A 147 1.03 -9.49 13.39
C ALA A 147 2.19 -9.86 14.35
N ALA A 148 3.30 -10.42 13.86
CA ALA A 148 4.48 -10.80 14.62
C ALA A 148 5.49 -9.66 14.86
N GLY A 149 5.44 -8.55 14.12
CA GLY A 149 6.42 -7.46 14.21
C GLY A 149 6.04 -6.32 15.15
N LEU A 150 4.81 -6.30 15.68
CA LEU A 150 4.29 -5.22 16.52
C LEU A 150 4.65 -5.39 18.01
N VAL A 151 5.78 -6.04 18.31
CA VAL A 151 6.31 -6.11 19.67
C VAL A 151 6.71 -4.70 20.07
N THR A 152 5.82 -4.07 20.85
CA THR A 152 6.03 -2.78 21.47
C THR A 152 7.34 -2.84 22.27
N SER A 153 8.36 -2.11 21.82
CA SER A 153 9.50 -1.79 22.67
C SER A 153 9.00 -0.86 23.78
N ARG A 154 8.60 -1.45 24.91
CA ARG A 154 8.44 -0.71 26.17
C ARG A 154 9.82 -0.61 26.81
N HIS A 155 10.39 0.58 26.83
CA HIS A 155 11.40 0.99 27.80
C HIS A 155 10.96 2.31 28.42
#